data_AF-A0A837HGA6-F1
#
_entry.id   AF-A0A837HGA6-F1
#
_cell.length_a   1.000
_cell.length_b   1.000
_cell.length_c   1.000
_cell.angle_alpha   90.00
_cell.angle_beta   90.00
_cell.angle_gamma   90.00
#
_symmetry.space_group_name_H-M   'P 1'
#
loop_
_entity.id
_entity.type
_entity.pdbx_description
1 polymer ?
#
loop_
_entity_poly.entity_id
_entity_poly.type
_entity_poly.pdbx_seq_one_letter_code
_entity_poly.pdbx_strand_id
1 'polypeptide(L)'
;MEPKNNNFLISLLSILLLLSCIIAGFFAWQTQNLVRELTESRNQNLTTPSQTPIQTIIPSQAVVINNIKNGDKITSPVNISGTIDKSWTWEATFSIEILDSARKPLNSMPVSVNFENEVVSRGLFSISISFVTTAQSGFIVVHADNPSGLPQNNKSFEIPIKFMANKNTACTMEAKLCPDGTSVGRSGPNCEFAPCPTLKP
;
A
#
# COMPACT_ATOMS: atom_id res chain seq x y z
N MET A 1 -2.97 73.54 10.35
CA MET A 1 -2.83 72.33 9.52
C MET A 1 -1.34 72.13 9.31
N GLU A 2 -0.71 71.29 10.12
CA GLU A 2 0.75 71.08 10.10
C GLU A 2 1.09 70.06 9.00
N PRO A 3 2.06 70.34 8.10
CA PRO A 3 2.38 69.44 7.00
C PRO A 3 2.99 68.14 7.53
N LYS A 4 2.23 67.06 7.46
CA LYS A 4 2.63 65.72 7.88
C LYS A 4 3.86 65.26 7.08
N ASN A 5 4.89 64.87 7.81
CA ASN A 5 6.26 64.59 7.36
C ASN A 5 6.35 63.52 6.23
N ASN A 6 6.52 63.95 4.98
CA ASN A 6 6.73 63.09 3.80
C ASN A 6 7.98 62.20 3.92
N ASN A 7 8.98 62.60 4.71
CA ASN A 7 10.23 61.84 4.86
C ASN A 7 10.01 60.54 5.64
N PHE A 8 9.04 60.51 6.56
CA PHE A 8 8.69 59.29 7.30
C PHE A 8 8.02 58.27 6.37
N LEU A 9 7.11 58.72 5.51
CA LEU A 9 6.44 57.86 4.53
C LEU A 9 7.44 57.28 3.52
N ILE A 10 8.37 58.10 3.01
CA ILE A 10 9.42 57.66 2.08
C ILE A 10 10.35 56.64 2.75
N SER A 11 10.75 56.88 4.00
CA SER A 11 11.57 55.94 4.77
C SER A 11 10.85 54.61 4.99
N LEU A 12 9.57 54.65 5.37
CA LEU A 12 8.74 53.46 5.58
C LEU A 12 8.58 52.64 4.28
N LEU A 13 8.29 53.30 3.16
CA LEU A 13 8.16 52.62 1.86
C LEU A 13 9.48 52.00 1.40
N SER A 14 10.61 52.66 1.66
CA SER A 14 11.95 52.13 1.36
C SER A 14 12.28 50.89 2.17
N ILE A 15 11.92 50.87 3.47
CA ILE A 15 12.10 49.71 4.35
C ILE A 15 11.21 48.55 3.90
N LEU A 16 9.94 48.81 3.57
CA LEU A 16 9.02 47.78 3.09
C LEU A 16 9.47 47.16 1.77
N LEU A 17 10.02 47.96 0.86
CA LEU A 17 10.60 47.47 -0.40
C LEU A 17 11.81 46.57 -0.14
N LEU A 18 12.73 46.98 0.74
CA LEU A 18 13.89 46.17 1.11
C LEU A 18 13.49 44.83 1.75
N LEU A 19 12.54 44.86 2.69
CA LEU A 19 12.02 43.64 3.33
C LEU A 19 11.36 42.71 2.30
N SER A 20 10.59 43.26 1.36
CA SER A 20 9.98 42.49 0.28
C SER A 20 11.03 41.79 -0.60
N CYS A 21 12.11 42.49 -0.96
CA CYS A 21 13.22 41.91 -1.72
C CYS A 21 13.94 40.79 -0.96
N ILE A 22 14.18 40.96 0.34
CA ILE A 22 14.82 39.93 1.19
C ILE A 22 13.95 38.67 1.27
N ILE A 23 12.64 38.83 1.48
CA ILE A 23 11.69 37.71 1.56
C ILE A 23 11.63 36.97 0.22
N ALA A 24 11.52 37.69 -0.90
CA ALA A 24 11.53 37.08 -2.24
C ALA A 24 12.83 36.31 -2.51
N GLY A 25 13.97 36.87 -2.12
CA GLY A 25 15.28 36.21 -2.21
C GLY A 25 15.35 34.93 -1.38
N PHE A 26 14.81 34.94 -0.16
CA PHE A 26 14.76 33.76 0.71
C PHE A 26 13.88 32.65 0.12
N PHE A 27 12.69 32.98 -0.40
CA PHE A 27 11.83 32.00 -1.06
C PHE A 27 12.47 31.44 -2.35
N ALA A 28 13.11 32.29 -3.15
CA ALA A 28 13.86 31.84 -4.32
C ALA A 28 15.00 30.90 -3.92
N TRP A 29 15.74 31.22 -2.87
CA TRP A 29 16.80 30.36 -2.35
C TRP A 29 16.26 29.02 -1.81
N GLN A 30 15.18 29.03 -1.04
CA GLN A 30 14.55 27.81 -0.53
C GLN A 30 14.10 26.88 -1.65
N THR A 31 13.45 27.43 -2.69
CA THR A 31 12.98 26.63 -3.84
C THR A 31 14.16 26.00 -4.59
N GLN A 32 15.26 26.73 -4.79
CA GLN A 32 16.47 26.18 -5.40
C GLN A 32 17.10 25.08 -4.55
N ASN A 33 17.15 25.25 -3.22
CA ASN A 33 17.71 24.23 -2.34
C ASN A 33 16.90 22.92 -2.40
N LEU A 34 15.56 23.00 -2.41
CA LEU A 34 14.70 21.83 -2.54
C LEU A 34 14.88 21.12 -3.89
N VAL A 35 15.01 21.87 -4.99
CA VAL A 35 15.29 21.28 -6.31
C VAL A 35 16.64 20.58 -6.33
N ARG A 36 17.66 21.12 -5.66
CA ARG A 36 18.97 20.48 -5.54
C ARG A 36 18.88 19.14 -4.81
N GLU A 37 18.22 19.09 -3.65
CA GLU A 37 18.01 17.86 -2.86
C GLU A 37 17.26 16.78 -3.67
N LEU A 38 16.20 17.18 -4.40
CA LEU A 38 15.44 16.27 -5.27
C LEU A 38 16.25 15.80 -6.48
N THR A 39 17.13 16.67 -7.02
CA THR A 39 18.00 16.33 -8.14
C THR A 39 19.13 15.38 -7.70
N GLU A 40 19.70 15.58 -6.51
CA GLU A 40 20.65 14.65 -5.90
C GLU A 40 19.99 13.30 -5.61
N SER A 41 18.77 13.29 -5.06
CA SER A 41 17.97 12.07 -4.87
C SER A 41 17.66 11.36 -6.21
N ARG A 42 17.36 12.12 -7.27
CA ARG A 42 17.15 11.56 -8.62
C ARG A 42 18.43 11.01 -9.25
N ASN A 43 19.57 11.67 -9.05
CA ASN A 43 20.85 11.25 -9.62
C ASN A 43 21.46 10.05 -8.87
N GLN A 44 21.22 9.90 -7.57
CA GLN A 44 21.52 8.66 -6.84
C GLN A 44 20.77 7.46 -7.44
N ASN A 45 19.54 7.65 -7.89
CA ASN A 45 18.78 6.61 -8.59
C ASN A 45 19.29 6.31 -10.02
N LEU A 46 20.13 7.17 -10.63
CA LEU A 46 20.64 6.99 -12.00
C LEU A 46 22.14 6.65 -12.09
N THR A 47 22.89 6.78 -11.00
CA THR A 47 24.33 6.44 -10.95
C THR A 47 24.62 5.52 -9.77
N THR A 48 24.05 4.30 -9.83
CA THR A 48 24.67 3.16 -9.13
C THR A 48 25.60 2.47 -10.14
N PRO A 49 26.93 2.46 -9.92
CA PRO A 49 27.83 1.65 -10.71
C PRO A 49 27.47 0.17 -10.51
N SER A 50 27.15 -0.50 -11.61
CA SER A 50 27.07 -1.94 -11.66
C SER A 50 28.45 -2.53 -11.31
N GLN A 51 28.41 -3.56 -10.46
CA GLN A 51 29.49 -4.52 -10.13
C GLN A 51 30.34 -4.23 -8.88
N THR A 52 29.86 -4.75 -7.75
CA THR A 52 30.64 -5.59 -6.82
C THR A 52 29.77 -6.84 -6.56
N PRO A 53 30.31 -8.07 -6.47
CA PRO A 53 29.47 -9.27 -6.45
C PRO A 53 28.70 -9.35 -5.13
N ILE A 54 27.47 -8.84 -5.16
CA ILE A 54 26.45 -9.14 -4.17
C ILE A 54 26.09 -10.61 -4.40
N GLN A 55 26.37 -11.47 -3.42
CA GLN A 55 25.71 -12.77 -3.37
C GLN A 55 24.21 -12.51 -3.32
N THR A 56 23.58 -12.67 -4.49
CA THR A 56 22.16 -12.46 -4.71
C THR A 56 21.46 -13.68 -4.13
N ILE A 57 21.08 -13.61 -2.85
CA ILE A 57 19.94 -14.41 -2.40
C ILE A 57 18.75 -13.79 -3.13
N ILE A 58 18.31 -14.42 -4.22
CA ILE A 58 17.17 -13.94 -5.00
C ILE A 58 15.97 -13.90 -4.02
N PRO A 59 15.19 -12.80 -3.93
CA PRO A 59 14.02 -12.70 -3.06
C PRO A 59 13.06 -13.90 -3.18
N SER A 60 13.04 -14.56 -4.35
CA SER A 60 12.27 -15.78 -4.61
C SER A 60 12.71 -17.03 -3.84
N GLN A 61 13.89 -17.03 -3.20
CA GLN A 61 14.34 -18.14 -2.36
C GLN A 61 13.87 -17.99 -0.91
N ALA A 62 13.76 -16.74 -0.43
CA ALA A 62 13.41 -16.47 0.96
C ALA A 62 11.90 -16.45 1.21
N VAL A 63 11.11 -16.14 0.18
CA VAL A 63 9.64 -16.20 0.21
C VAL A 63 9.19 -17.18 -0.85
N VAL A 64 8.40 -18.18 -0.45
CA VAL A 64 7.77 -19.13 -1.37
C VAL A 64 6.27 -19.10 -1.14
N ILE A 65 5.52 -18.70 -2.17
CA ILE A 65 4.06 -18.80 -2.18
C ILE A 65 3.66 -20.08 -2.89
N ASN A 66 2.96 -20.96 -2.19
CA ASN A 66 2.69 -22.33 -2.65
C ASN A 66 1.46 -22.42 -3.55
N ASN A 67 0.49 -21.54 -3.35
CA ASN A 67 -0.85 -21.66 -3.92
C ASN A 67 -1.24 -20.55 -4.90
N ILE A 68 -0.34 -19.59 -5.18
CA ILE A 68 -0.56 -18.50 -6.13
C ILE A 68 0.72 -18.28 -6.95
N LYS A 69 0.55 -18.15 -8.25
CA LYS A 69 1.62 -17.91 -9.23
C LYS A 69 1.37 -16.63 -10.03
N ASN A 70 2.41 -16.19 -10.72
CA ASN A 70 2.34 -15.04 -11.61
C ASN A 70 1.21 -15.20 -12.64
N GLY A 71 0.31 -14.22 -12.68
CA GLY A 71 -0.80 -14.12 -13.61
C GLY A 71 -2.07 -14.87 -13.19
N ASP A 72 -2.06 -15.54 -12.04
CA ASP A 72 -3.22 -16.27 -11.52
C ASP A 72 -4.41 -15.34 -11.31
N LYS A 73 -5.60 -15.88 -11.57
CA LYS A 73 -6.86 -15.19 -11.33
C LYS A 73 -7.32 -15.47 -9.90
N ILE A 74 -7.44 -14.43 -9.07
CA ILE A 74 -7.86 -14.56 -7.68
C ILE A 74 -9.24 -13.94 -7.43
N THR A 75 -9.97 -14.48 -6.46
CA THR A 75 -11.23 -13.94 -5.93
C THR A 75 -11.04 -13.45 -4.49
N SER A 76 -11.99 -12.66 -4.01
CA SER A 76 -12.01 -12.17 -2.63
C SER A 76 -12.99 -12.99 -1.76
N PRO A 77 -12.59 -13.45 -0.56
CA PRO A 77 -11.23 -13.37 -0.02
C PRO A 77 -10.26 -14.31 -0.74
N VAL A 78 -8.98 -13.93 -0.78
CA VAL A 78 -7.89 -14.76 -1.29
C VAL A 78 -7.15 -15.42 -0.14
N ASN A 79 -6.99 -16.74 -0.20
CA ASN A 79 -6.11 -17.45 0.71
C ASN A 79 -4.69 -17.47 0.13
N ILE A 80 -3.71 -17.09 0.93
CA ILE A 80 -2.29 -17.05 0.56
C ILE A 80 -1.53 -17.90 1.57
N SER A 81 -0.80 -18.91 1.11
CA SER A 81 -0.01 -19.79 1.96
C SER A 81 1.34 -20.09 1.36
N GLY A 82 2.30 -20.37 2.24
CA GLY A 82 3.69 -20.47 1.82
C GLY A 82 4.66 -20.71 2.96
N THR A 83 5.93 -20.58 2.61
CA THR A 83 7.04 -20.55 3.57
C THR A 83 7.81 -19.25 3.45
N ILE A 84 8.35 -18.79 4.58
CA ILE A 84 9.17 -17.58 4.63
C ILE A 84 10.39 -17.79 5.52
N ASP A 85 11.54 -17.26 5.11
CA ASP A 85 12.75 -17.29 5.92
C ASP A 85 12.65 -16.28 7.08
N LYS A 86 13.14 -16.69 8.25
CA LYS A 86 13.11 -15.93 9.52
C LYS A 86 13.72 -14.53 9.37
N SER A 87 14.67 -14.34 8.46
CA SER A 87 15.30 -13.04 8.17
C SER A 87 14.38 -12.01 7.51
N TRP A 88 13.19 -12.42 7.05
CA TRP A 88 12.15 -11.52 6.55
C TRP A 88 11.11 -11.15 7.62
N THR A 89 11.28 -11.68 8.84
CA THR A 89 10.31 -11.51 9.92
C THR A 89 10.92 -10.74 11.09
N TRP A 90 10.07 -10.03 11.83
CA TRP A 90 10.35 -9.54 13.17
C TRP A 90 9.26 -10.08 14.10
N GLU A 91 9.66 -10.67 15.23
CA GLU A 91 8.71 -11.30 16.17
C GLU A 91 7.78 -12.34 15.50
N ALA A 92 8.32 -13.10 14.53
CA ALA A 92 7.57 -14.07 13.72
C ALA A 92 6.39 -13.47 12.94
N THR A 93 6.50 -12.19 12.57
CA THR A 93 5.54 -11.50 11.72
C THR A 93 6.20 -10.82 10.53
N PHE A 94 5.43 -10.67 9.45
CA PHE A 94 5.74 -9.87 8.26
C PHE A 94 4.43 -9.30 7.70
N SER A 95 4.42 -8.59 6.57
CA SER A 95 3.16 -8.10 5.99
C SER A 95 2.94 -8.52 4.53
N ILE A 96 1.67 -8.70 4.19
CA ILE A 96 1.21 -8.90 2.82
C ILE A 96 0.24 -7.78 2.46
N GLU A 97 0.49 -7.15 1.32
CA GLU A 97 -0.30 -6.09 0.75
C GLU A 97 -0.86 -6.51 -0.62
N ILE A 98 -2.14 -6.22 -0.86
CA ILE A 98 -2.77 -6.37 -2.17
C ILE A 98 -2.88 -4.99 -2.80
N LEU A 99 -2.28 -4.82 -3.98
CA LEU A 99 -2.32 -3.59 -4.76
C LEU A 99 -3.12 -3.80 -6.05
N ASP A 100 -3.75 -2.75 -6.57
CA ASP A 100 -4.23 -2.74 -7.96
C ASP A 100 -3.12 -2.46 -8.97
N SER A 101 -3.45 -2.47 -10.27
CA SER A 101 -2.50 -2.20 -11.35
C SER A 101 -1.92 -0.78 -11.33
N ALA A 102 -2.55 0.16 -10.64
CA ALA A 102 -2.06 1.52 -10.44
C ALA A 102 -1.23 1.65 -9.14
N ARG A 103 -0.86 0.53 -8.50
CA ARG A 103 -0.17 0.46 -7.21
C ARG A 103 -0.98 1.06 -6.05
N LYS A 104 -2.30 1.20 -6.17
CA LYS A 104 -3.15 1.63 -5.06
C LYS A 104 -3.39 0.46 -4.10
N PRO A 105 -3.21 0.65 -2.78
CA PRO A 105 -3.47 -0.40 -1.81
C PRO A 105 -4.97 -0.70 -1.70
N LEU A 106 -5.31 -1.97 -1.77
CA LEU A 106 -6.66 -2.52 -1.61
C LEU A 106 -6.85 -3.12 -0.21
N ASN A 107 -5.81 -3.77 0.33
CA ASN A 107 -5.75 -4.24 1.71
C ASN A 107 -4.28 -4.53 2.08
N SER A 108 -3.92 -4.37 3.34
CA SER A 108 -2.60 -4.71 3.90
C SER A 108 -2.80 -5.34 5.28
N MET A 109 -2.16 -6.49 5.53
CA MET A 109 -2.31 -7.25 6.77
C MET A 109 -0.97 -7.76 7.30
N PRO A 110 -0.74 -7.72 8.63
CA PRO A 110 0.33 -8.49 9.24
C PRO A 110 0.02 -9.99 9.16
N VAL A 111 1.05 -10.81 8.99
CA VAL A 111 0.96 -12.25 8.82
C VAL A 111 1.86 -12.92 9.86
N SER A 112 1.25 -13.75 10.70
CA SER A 112 1.98 -14.58 11.66
C SER A 112 2.61 -15.78 10.97
N VAL A 113 3.82 -16.14 11.40
CA VAL A 113 4.61 -17.26 10.89
C VAL A 113 4.75 -18.30 11.97
N ASN A 114 4.49 -19.56 11.63
CA ASN A 114 4.71 -20.70 12.49
C ASN A 114 6.09 -21.32 12.20
N PHE A 115 7.02 -21.22 13.14
CA PHE A 115 8.31 -21.91 13.10
C PHE A 115 8.22 -23.17 13.97
N GLU A 116 8.57 -24.34 13.43
CA GLU A 116 8.48 -25.62 14.16
C GLU A 116 9.28 -25.61 15.47
N ASN A 117 10.45 -24.95 15.47
CA ASN A 117 11.27 -24.71 16.65
C ASN A 117 12.22 -23.51 16.39
N GLU A 118 13.01 -23.13 17.40
CA GLU A 118 13.88 -21.95 17.35
C GLU A 118 15.04 -22.04 16.34
N VAL A 119 15.46 -23.26 15.99
CA VAL A 119 16.59 -23.54 15.09
C VAL A 119 16.15 -23.50 13.63
N VAL A 120 14.89 -23.83 13.33
CA VAL A 120 14.38 -23.81 11.96
C VAL A 120 14.31 -22.36 11.46
N SER A 121 15.05 -22.07 10.40
CA SER A 121 15.13 -20.75 9.79
C SER A 121 13.98 -20.45 8.82
N ARG A 122 13.09 -21.41 8.56
CA ARG A 122 11.98 -21.29 7.61
C ARG A 122 10.66 -21.67 8.27
N GLY A 123 9.72 -20.74 8.27
CA GLY A 123 8.41 -20.93 8.88
C GLY A 123 7.29 -21.01 7.85
N LEU A 124 6.16 -21.58 8.27
CA LEU A 124 4.94 -21.70 7.48
C LEU A 124 3.99 -20.53 7.78
N PHE A 125 3.28 -20.05 6.77
CA PHE A 125 2.23 -19.06 6.96
C PHE A 125 0.99 -19.40 6.11
N SER A 126 -0.16 -18.93 6.57
CA SER A 126 -1.42 -18.99 5.84
C SER A 126 -2.33 -17.86 6.31
N ILE A 127 -2.85 -17.07 5.37
CA ILE A 127 -3.75 -15.95 5.65
C ILE A 127 -4.87 -15.84 4.61
N SER A 128 -6.02 -15.32 5.03
CA SER A 128 -7.14 -14.99 4.15
C SER A 128 -7.32 -13.47 4.10
N ILE A 129 -7.15 -12.86 2.93
CA ILE A 129 -7.21 -11.40 2.75
C ILE A 129 -8.41 -11.06 1.86
N SER A 130 -9.31 -10.24 2.39
CA SER A 130 -10.44 -9.69 1.62
C SER A 130 -10.02 -8.42 0.88
N PHE A 131 -10.50 -8.22 -0.33
CA PHE A 131 -10.31 -6.99 -1.10
C PHE A 131 -11.56 -6.66 -1.93
N VAL A 132 -11.70 -5.38 -2.29
CA VAL A 132 -12.74 -4.87 -3.19
C VAL A 132 -12.05 -4.04 -4.27
N THR A 133 -12.27 -4.37 -5.53
CA THR A 133 -11.67 -3.63 -6.65
C THR A 133 -12.48 -3.78 -7.93
N THR A 134 -12.44 -2.75 -8.77
CA THR A 134 -12.91 -2.78 -10.16
C THR A 134 -11.76 -2.98 -11.15
N ALA A 135 -10.50 -2.98 -10.68
CA ALA A 135 -9.34 -3.24 -11.51
C ALA A 135 -9.32 -4.69 -11.99
N GLN A 136 -8.69 -4.92 -13.14
CA GLN A 136 -8.59 -6.26 -13.75
C GLN A 136 -7.33 -7.01 -13.33
N SER A 137 -6.32 -6.29 -12.83
CA SER A 137 -5.02 -6.84 -12.43
C SER A 137 -4.40 -6.03 -11.30
N GLY A 138 -3.41 -6.62 -10.65
CA GLY A 138 -2.74 -6.04 -9.50
C GLY A 138 -1.56 -6.89 -9.06
N PHE A 139 -1.18 -6.71 -7.80
CA PHE A 139 -0.01 -7.36 -7.21
C PHE A 139 -0.34 -7.86 -5.81
N ILE A 140 0.17 -9.04 -5.47
CA ILE A 140 0.39 -9.45 -4.08
C ILE A 140 1.82 -9.10 -3.76
N VAL A 141 2.03 -8.24 -2.76
CA VAL A 141 3.35 -7.80 -2.32
C VAL A 141 3.60 -8.31 -0.91
N VAL A 142 4.66 -9.06 -0.74
CA VAL A 142 5.19 -9.50 0.56
C VAL A 142 6.25 -8.50 0.96
N HIS A 143 6.12 -7.88 2.13
CA HIS A 143 7.14 -7.00 2.68
C HIS A 143 7.84 -7.71 3.84
N ALA A 144 9.17 -7.67 3.83
CA ALA A 144 9.94 -8.00 5.02
C ALA A 144 9.60 -6.99 6.11
N ASP A 145 9.56 -7.44 7.36
CA ASP A 145 9.43 -6.50 8.46
C ASP A 145 10.68 -5.60 8.54
N ASN A 146 10.45 -4.31 8.82
CA ASN A 146 11.50 -3.31 8.95
C ASN A 146 11.27 -2.45 10.19
N PRO A 147 11.66 -2.94 11.39
CA PRO A 147 11.41 -2.24 12.65
C PRO A 147 12.19 -0.92 12.74
N SER A 148 13.27 -0.76 11.96
CA SER A 148 14.04 0.48 11.91
C SER A 148 13.33 1.61 11.16
N GLY A 149 12.35 1.29 10.30
CA GLY A 149 11.69 2.23 9.40
C GLY A 149 12.59 2.84 8.32
N LEU A 150 13.87 2.45 8.27
CA LEU A 150 14.85 3.04 7.37
C LEU A 150 14.71 2.46 5.95
N PRO A 151 14.60 3.28 4.88
CA PRO A 151 14.31 2.83 3.53
C PRO A 151 15.28 1.77 2.98
N GLN A 152 16.57 1.81 3.33
CA GLN A 152 17.57 0.85 2.86
C GLN A 152 17.31 -0.58 3.33
N ASN A 153 16.50 -0.77 4.37
CA ASN A 153 16.14 -2.08 4.90
C ASN A 153 14.85 -2.63 4.29
N ASN A 154 14.13 -1.82 3.48
CA ASN A 154 12.91 -2.26 2.81
C ASN A 154 13.24 -3.33 1.77
N LYS A 155 12.63 -4.50 1.95
CA LYS A 155 12.73 -5.64 1.04
C LYS A 155 11.32 -6.12 0.72
N SER A 156 11.07 -6.39 -0.55
CA SER A 156 9.76 -6.85 -1.01
C SER A 156 9.90 -7.92 -2.07
N PHE A 157 8.91 -8.81 -2.10
CA PHE A 157 8.71 -9.81 -3.14
C PHE A 157 7.30 -9.64 -3.68
N GLU A 158 7.13 -9.59 -5.01
CA GLU A 158 5.84 -9.33 -5.64
C GLU A 158 5.44 -10.44 -6.61
N ILE A 159 4.15 -10.77 -6.62
CA ILE A 159 3.51 -11.65 -7.59
C ILE A 159 2.44 -10.87 -8.35
N PRO A 160 2.55 -10.72 -9.68
CA PRO A 160 1.48 -10.14 -10.49
C PRO A 160 0.29 -11.09 -10.50
N ILE A 161 -0.91 -10.54 -10.40
CA ILE A 161 -2.17 -11.31 -10.35
C ILE A 161 -3.24 -10.64 -11.23
N LYS A 162 -4.27 -11.41 -11.55
CA LYS A 162 -5.50 -10.92 -12.17
C LYS A 162 -6.63 -11.03 -11.17
N PHE A 163 -7.45 -9.99 -11.08
CA PHE A 163 -8.66 -10.08 -10.29
C PHE A 163 -9.73 -10.75 -11.13
N MET A 164 -10.31 -11.84 -10.62
CA MET A 164 -11.64 -12.21 -11.07
C MET A 164 -12.56 -11.08 -10.67
N ALA A 165 -13.44 -10.67 -11.58
CA ALA A 165 -14.47 -9.68 -11.30
C ALA A 165 -15.40 -10.25 -10.22
N ASN A 166 -14.98 -10.16 -8.96
CA ASN A 166 -15.84 -10.41 -7.85
C ASN A 166 -16.68 -9.16 -7.75
N LYS A 167 -17.83 -9.22 -8.42
CA LYS A 167 -18.89 -8.23 -8.30
C LYS A 167 -19.51 -8.40 -6.90
N ASN A 168 -18.70 -8.37 -5.84
CA ASN A 168 -19.14 -8.11 -4.48
C ASN A 168 -19.60 -6.65 -4.45
N THR A 169 -20.69 -6.45 -5.18
CA THR A 169 -21.49 -5.27 -5.23
C THR A 169 -22.00 -5.12 -3.82
N ALA A 170 -21.75 -3.98 -3.19
CA ALA A 170 -22.44 -3.65 -1.95
C ALA A 170 -23.94 -3.70 -2.25
N CYS A 171 -24.61 -4.73 -1.76
CA CYS A 171 -26.03 -4.90 -2.01
C CYS A 171 -26.81 -3.93 -1.12
N THR A 172 -27.92 -3.43 -1.65
CA THR A 172 -28.90 -2.66 -0.88
C THR A 172 -29.46 -3.50 0.27
N MET A 173 -29.71 -2.87 1.41
CA MET A 173 -30.22 -3.54 2.63
C MET A 173 -31.73 -3.77 2.59
N GLU A 174 -32.29 -4.07 1.42
CA GLU A 174 -33.72 -4.37 1.28
C GLU A 174 -34.04 -5.81 1.66
N ALA A 175 -35.22 -5.99 2.25
CA ALA A 175 -35.75 -7.27 2.65
C ALA A 175 -36.96 -7.64 1.76
N LYS A 176 -36.98 -8.88 1.29
CA LYS A 176 -38.14 -9.49 0.62
C LYS A 176 -38.88 -10.37 1.62
N LEU A 177 -40.18 -10.14 1.76
CA LEU A 177 -41.05 -10.98 2.58
C LEU A 177 -41.34 -12.31 1.87
N CYS A 178 -41.21 -13.40 2.61
CA CYS A 178 -41.49 -14.76 2.16
C CYS A 178 -42.93 -15.18 2.50
N PRO A 179 -43.52 -16.18 1.81
CA PRO A 179 -44.89 -16.64 2.09
C PRO A 179 -45.12 -17.17 3.50
N ASP A 180 -44.07 -17.59 4.19
CA ASP A 180 -44.07 -18.05 5.59
C ASP A 180 -43.97 -16.90 6.62
N GLY A 181 -43.87 -15.65 6.15
CA GLY A 181 -43.70 -14.46 6.98
C GLY A 181 -42.26 -14.11 7.34
N THR A 182 -41.27 -14.92 6.95
CA THR A 182 -39.86 -14.60 7.13
C THR A 182 -39.39 -13.54 6.13
N SER A 183 -38.18 -13.01 6.31
CA SER A 183 -37.59 -12.00 5.43
C SER A 183 -36.20 -12.43 4.97
N VAL A 184 -35.90 -12.21 3.69
CA VAL A 184 -34.60 -12.50 3.07
C VAL A 184 -33.99 -11.25 2.45
N GLY A 185 -32.69 -11.06 2.61
CA GLY A 185 -31.94 -9.94 2.01
C GLY A 185 -31.36 -10.27 0.63
N ARG A 186 -30.81 -9.25 -0.04
CA ARG A 186 -30.01 -9.44 -1.26
C ARG A 186 -28.63 -9.99 -0.91
N SER A 187 -28.12 -10.92 -1.72
CA SER A 187 -26.79 -11.49 -1.59
C SER A 187 -26.22 -11.94 -2.94
N GLY A 188 -24.95 -12.34 -2.94
CA GLY A 188 -24.25 -12.83 -4.12
C GLY A 188 -23.80 -11.74 -5.11
N PRO A 189 -23.13 -12.12 -6.20
CA PRO A 189 -22.49 -11.18 -7.12
C PRO A 189 -23.47 -10.30 -7.90
N ASN A 190 -24.72 -10.74 -8.04
CA ASN A 190 -25.77 -9.99 -8.74
C ASN A 190 -26.74 -9.28 -7.79
N CYS A 191 -26.51 -9.34 -6.47
CA CYS A 191 -27.44 -8.82 -5.45
C CYS A 191 -28.87 -9.32 -5.65
N GLU A 192 -29.03 -10.63 -5.81
CA GLU A 192 -30.35 -11.27 -5.92
C GLU A 192 -30.86 -11.61 -4.51
N PHE A 193 -32.18 -11.67 -4.33
CA PHE A 193 -32.74 -12.11 -3.04
C PHE A 193 -32.39 -13.57 -2.77
N ALA A 194 -31.93 -13.87 -1.55
CA ALA A 194 -31.75 -15.25 -1.13
C ALA A 194 -33.08 -16.03 -1.25
N PRO A 195 -33.05 -17.34 -1.54
CA PRO A 195 -34.25 -18.16 -1.60
C PRO A 195 -34.96 -18.17 -0.23
N CYS A 196 -36.29 -18.12 -0.25
CA CYS A 196 -37.09 -18.28 0.96
C CYS A 196 -36.84 -19.66 1.58
N PRO A 197 -36.81 -19.77 2.92
CA PRO A 197 -36.68 -21.07 3.57
C PRO A 197 -37.83 -21.98 3.14
N THR A 198 -37.49 -23.21 2.75
CA THR A 198 -38.49 -24.25 2.52
C THR A 198 -38.99 -24.71 3.88
N LEU A 199 -40.30 -24.64 4.11
CA LEU A 199 -40.93 -25.20 5.31
C LEU A 199 -40.45 -26.64 5.46
N LYS A 200 -39.63 -26.90 6.47
CA LYS A 200 -39.26 -28.27 6.84
C LYS A 200 -40.53 -28.90 7.43
N PRO A 201 -41.05 -30.00 6.86
CA PRO A 201 -42.22 -30.68 7.40
C PRO A 201 -41.95 -31.25 8.79
#